data_AF-A0A0Q1BP01-F1
#
_entry.id   AF-A0A0Q1BP01-F1
#
_cell.length_a   1.000
_cell.length_b   1.000
_cell.length_c   1.000
_cell.angle_alpha   90.00
_cell.angle_beta   90.00
_cell.angle_gamma   90.00
#
_symmetry.space_group_name_H-M   'P 1'
#
loop_
_entity.id
_entity.type
_entity.pdbx_description
1 polymer ?
#
loop_
_entity_poly.entity_id
_entity_poly.type
_entity_poly.pdbx_seq_one_letter_code
_entity_poly.pdbx_strand_id
1 'polypeptide(L)'
;MVFLYINDKLPGSKVSKGIRFGISFGVLWLIGVIGMSIFFGSPLLHELLGGACDCAALIILGALLGAFIATDSNRRSGGCPLCMLPAVIIIAFFFVIGQYAAFLFMSKTPYFNISGPDTFLWTVILGVWAGVVYWLLQDGIDTGYTPVQRSVFFGGVVIGIDWLLFNLFVLLFVATPVLDPVILAILNIASIIAGMFVHERIRLEKM
;
A
#
# COMPACT_ATOMS: atom_id res chain seq x y z
N MET A 1 -5.37 -10.00 9.96
CA MET A 1 -6.78 -9.56 10.18
C MET A 1 -7.48 -9.17 8.88
N VAL A 2 -6.92 -8.29 8.05
CA VAL A 2 -7.56 -7.86 6.78
C VAL A 2 -7.88 -9.04 5.85
N PHE A 3 -6.95 -9.99 5.68
CA PHE A 3 -7.15 -11.17 4.82
C PHE A 3 -8.44 -11.94 5.15
N LEU A 4 -8.76 -12.11 6.45
CA LEU A 4 -9.98 -12.81 6.88
C LEU A 4 -11.26 -12.16 6.33
N TYR A 5 -11.30 -10.83 6.23
CA TYR A 5 -12.48 -10.10 5.76
C TYR A 5 -12.67 -10.13 4.24
N ILE A 6 -11.58 -10.25 3.47
CA ILE A 6 -11.62 -10.14 2.01
C ILE A 6 -11.55 -11.50 1.30
N ASN A 7 -11.10 -12.56 1.99
CA ASN A 7 -10.77 -13.85 1.35
C ASN A 7 -11.96 -14.49 0.60
N ASP A 8 -13.18 -14.40 1.14
CA ASP A 8 -14.37 -15.02 0.54
C ASP A 8 -14.76 -14.38 -0.79
N LYS A 9 -14.41 -13.10 -0.96
CA LYS A 9 -14.78 -12.29 -2.14
C LYS A 9 -13.69 -12.31 -3.21
N LEU A 10 -12.42 -12.51 -2.82
CA LEU A 10 -11.30 -12.62 -3.77
C LEU A 10 -11.48 -13.81 -4.73
N PRO A 11 -11.08 -13.68 -6.01
CA PRO A 11 -11.13 -14.76 -7.00
C PRO A 11 -9.91 -15.68 -6.93
N GLY A 12 -10.09 -16.96 -7.30
CA GLY A 12 -9.01 -17.93 -7.48
C GLY A 12 -8.92 -18.99 -6.37
N SER A 13 -7.85 -19.80 -6.43
CA SER A 13 -7.61 -20.86 -5.45
C SER A 13 -7.14 -20.30 -4.12
N LYS A 14 -7.34 -21.09 -3.05
CA LYS A 14 -6.90 -20.78 -1.67
C LYS A 14 -5.51 -20.14 -1.59
N VAL A 15 -4.51 -20.85 -2.10
CA VAL A 15 -3.11 -20.41 -2.08
C VAL A 15 -2.88 -19.19 -2.97
N SER A 16 -3.57 -19.10 -4.12
CA SER A 16 -3.43 -17.93 -5.01
C SER A 16 -3.91 -16.63 -4.34
N LYS A 17 -5.04 -16.67 -3.61
CA LYS A 17 -5.53 -15.51 -2.83
C LYS A 17 -4.51 -15.08 -1.79
N GLY A 18 -3.95 -16.07 -1.08
CA GLY A 18 -2.90 -15.85 -0.09
C GLY A 18 -1.65 -15.21 -0.67
N ILE A 19 -1.15 -15.73 -1.79
CA ILE A 19 0.03 -15.20 -2.49
C ILE A 19 -0.23 -13.77 -2.99
N ARG A 20 -1.42 -13.48 -3.56
CA ARG A 20 -1.77 -12.12 -4.00
C ARG A 20 -1.74 -11.12 -2.85
N PHE A 21 -2.28 -11.52 -1.71
CA PHE A 21 -2.22 -10.72 -0.49
C PHE A 21 -0.77 -10.54 -0.01
N GLY A 22 0.00 -11.62 0.06
CA GLY A 22 1.41 -11.58 0.49
C GLY A 22 2.30 -10.72 -0.41
N ILE A 23 2.16 -10.82 -1.74
CA ILE A 23 2.89 -9.99 -2.70
C ILE A 23 2.53 -8.51 -2.55
N SER A 24 1.24 -8.22 -2.36
CA SER A 24 0.73 -6.85 -2.22
C SER A 24 1.46 -6.09 -1.11
N PHE A 25 1.51 -6.67 0.10
CA PHE A 25 2.17 -6.04 1.25
C PHE A 25 3.68 -6.29 1.30
N GLY A 26 4.15 -7.45 0.86
CA GLY A 26 5.58 -7.78 0.84
C GLY A 26 6.39 -6.83 -0.04
N VAL A 27 5.93 -6.58 -1.27
CA VAL A 27 6.61 -5.63 -2.16
C VAL A 27 6.40 -4.19 -1.69
N LEU A 28 5.25 -3.86 -1.09
CA LEU A 28 5.01 -2.54 -0.51
C LEU A 28 6.04 -2.23 0.58
N TRP A 29 6.31 -3.20 1.46
CA TRP A 29 7.32 -3.10 2.51
C TRP A 29 8.73 -3.04 1.94
N LEU A 30 9.06 -3.90 0.96
CA LEU A 30 10.35 -3.87 0.27
C LEU A 30 10.65 -2.47 -0.30
N ILE A 31 9.68 -1.87 -1.01
CA ILE A 31 9.82 -0.51 -1.53
C ILE A 31 9.92 0.50 -0.38
N GLY A 32 9.06 0.37 0.64
CA GLY A 32 9.05 1.24 1.81
C GLY A 32 10.41 1.33 2.51
N VAL A 33 11.07 0.19 2.74
CA VAL A 33 12.35 0.09 3.46
C VAL A 33 13.49 0.74 2.67
N ILE A 34 13.45 0.74 1.34
CA ILE A 34 14.42 1.49 0.51
C ILE A 34 14.40 2.98 0.85
N GLY A 35 13.27 3.51 1.34
CA GLY A 35 13.17 4.88 1.84
C GLY A 35 14.16 5.17 2.96
N MET A 36 14.51 4.19 3.80
CA MET A 36 15.51 4.35 4.86
C MET A 36 16.89 4.71 4.32
N SER A 37 17.29 4.10 3.19
CA SER A 37 18.55 4.41 2.52
C SER A 37 18.56 5.84 1.96
N ILE A 38 17.43 6.27 1.39
CA ILE A 38 17.28 7.62 0.80
C ILE A 38 17.25 8.70 1.89
N PHE A 39 16.49 8.48 2.97
CA PHE A 39 16.32 9.48 4.02
C PHE A 39 17.47 9.50 5.01
N PHE A 40 17.98 8.35 5.44
CA PHE A 40 18.99 8.26 6.52
C PHE A 40 20.39 7.91 6.01
N GLY A 41 20.57 7.70 4.71
CA GLY A 41 21.87 7.38 4.12
C GLY A 41 22.39 5.98 4.49
N SER A 42 21.51 5.08 4.94
CA SER A 42 21.90 3.71 5.23
C SER A 42 22.29 2.96 3.95
N PRO A 43 23.18 1.95 4.03
CA PRO A 43 23.62 1.25 2.83
C PRO A 43 22.46 0.50 2.15
N LEU A 44 22.23 0.81 0.88
CA LEU A 44 21.11 0.25 0.09
C LEU A 44 21.04 -1.29 0.13
N LEU A 45 22.19 -1.97 0.12
CA LEU A 45 22.23 -3.44 0.14
C LEU A 45 21.65 -4.02 1.42
N HIS A 46 21.87 -3.37 2.57
CA HIS A 46 21.34 -3.83 3.85
C HIS A 46 19.82 -3.66 3.91
N GLU A 47 19.31 -2.51 3.45
CA GLU A 47 17.88 -2.25 3.35
C GLU A 47 17.18 -3.19 2.37
N LEU A 48 17.81 -3.46 1.22
CA LEU A 48 17.27 -4.38 0.22
C LEU A 48 17.22 -5.81 0.75
N LEU A 49 18.25 -6.28 1.45
CA LEU A 49 18.26 -7.61 2.06
C LEU A 49 17.23 -7.72 3.18
N GLY A 50 17.15 -6.73 4.07
CA GLY A 50 16.14 -6.67 5.12
C GLY A 50 14.72 -6.68 4.56
N GLY A 51 14.43 -5.77 3.63
CA GLY A 51 13.15 -5.70 2.94
C GLY A 51 12.83 -6.97 2.13
N ALA A 52 13.83 -7.65 1.57
CA ALA A 52 13.63 -8.91 0.86
C ALA A 52 13.26 -10.05 1.81
N CYS A 53 13.88 -10.10 3.00
CA CYS A 53 13.50 -11.03 4.05
C CYS A 53 12.07 -10.79 4.54
N ASP A 54 11.68 -9.55 4.77
CA ASP A 54 10.32 -9.18 5.18
C ASP A 54 9.30 -9.51 4.08
N CYS A 55 9.63 -9.21 2.82
CA CYS A 55 8.81 -9.55 1.67
C CYS A 55 8.61 -11.07 1.55
N ALA A 56 9.69 -11.85 1.66
CA ALA A 56 9.61 -13.31 1.64
C ALA A 56 8.76 -13.84 2.80
N ALA A 57 8.93 -13.31 4.00
CA ALA A 57 8.13 -13.68 5.17
C ALA A 57 6.64 -13.37 4.94
N LEU A 58 6.30 -12.21 4.39
CA LEU A 58 4.91 -11.83 4.08
C LEU A 58 4.30 -12.67 2.95
N ILE A 59 5.08 -13.07 1.95
CA ILE A 59 4.61 -14.00 0.90
C ILE A 59 4.36 -15.39 1.47
N ILE A 60 5.27 -15.91 2.29
CA ILE A 60 5.10 -17.22 2.96
C ILE A 60 3.89 -17.17 3.88
N LEU A 61 3.76 -16.14 4.71
CA LEU A 61 2.62 -15.93 5.59
C LEU A 61 1.33 -15.82 4.79
N GLY A 62 1.33 -15.07 3.69
CA GLY A 62 0.21 -14.96 2.76
C GLY A 62 -0.18 -16.33 2.21
N ALA A 63 0.78 -17.12 1.73
CA ALA A 63 0.53 -18.47 1.22
C ALA A 63 -0.05 -19.41 2.30
N LEU A 64 0.46 -19.35 3.53
CA LEU A 64 -0.06 -20.12 4.67
C LEU A 64 -1.49 -19.69 5.03
N LEU A 65 -1.75 -18.38 5.10
CA LEU A 65 -3.10 -17.83 5.31
C LEU A 65 -4.04 -18.32 4.20
N GLY A 66 -3.60 -18.29 2.95
CA GLY A 66 -4.32 -18.87 1.83
C GLY A 66 -4.63 -20.35 2.06
N ALA A 67 -3.62 -21.17 2.34
CA ALA A 67 -3.76 -22.62 2.49
C ALA A 67 -4.71 -23.04 3.63
N PHE A 68 -4.63 -22.38 4.79
CA PHE A 68 -5.36 -22.80 5.99
C PHE A 68 -6.69 -22.08 6.19
N ILE A 69 -6.83 -20.84 5.71
CA ILE A 69 -7.99 -20.00 6.03
C ILE A 69 -8.89 -19.78 4.80
N ALA A 70 -8.30 -19.63 3.61
CA ALA A 70 -9.10 -19.25 2.46
C ALA A 70 -10.02 -20.40 2.00
N THR A 71 -11.16 -20.00 1.44
CA THR A 71 -12.07 -20.89 0.72
C THR A 71 -11.81 -20.77 -0.78
N ASP A 72 -11.95 -21.86 -1.53
CA ASP A 72 -11.90 -21.77 -3.00
C ASP A 72 -13.12 -20.99 -3.50
N SER A 73 -12.90 -20.01 -4.36
CA SER A 73 -14.01 -19.31 -5.03
C SER A 73 -13.93 -19.56 -6.51
N ASN A 74 -15.07 -19.98 -7.09
CA ASN A 74 -15.19 -20.13 -8.55
C ASN A 74 -15.50 -18.78 -9.24
N ARG A 75 -15.26 -17.67 -8.54
CA ARG A 75 -15.45 -16.31 -9.07
C ARG A 75 -14.31 -16.02 -10.04
N ARG A 76 -14.66 -15.60 -11.25
CA ARG A 76 -13.67 -15.09 -12.21
C ARG A 76 -13.27 -13.67 -11.80
N SER A 77 -11.97 -13.38 -11.89
CA SER A 77 -11.44 -12.01 -11.85
C SER A 77 -12.19 -11.16 -12.88
N GLY A 78 -12.97 -10.19 -12.42
CA GLY A 78 -13.84 -9.39 -13.29
C GLY A 78 -13.12 -8.26 -14.05
N GLY A 79 -11.83 -8.01 -13.76
CA GLY A 79 -11.09 -6.89 -14.32
C GLY A 79 -10.27 -7.24 -15.56
N CYS A 80 -10.45 -6.48 -16.64
CA CYS A 80 -9.44 -6.38 -17.71
C CYS A 80 -8.24 -5.57 -17.18
N PRO A 81 -6.98 -6.05 -17.34
CA PRO A 81 -5.80 -5.35 -16.83
C PRO A 81 -5.65 -3.93 -17.39
N LEU A 82 -6.05 -3.69 -18.64
CA LEU A 82 -6.04 -2.36 -19.27
C LEU A 82 -7.07 -1.40 -18.67
N CYS A 83 -8.19 -1.90 -18.14
CA CYS A 83 -9.21 -1.06 -17.50
C CYS A 83 -8.77 -0.55 -16.12
N MET A 84 -7.68 -1.08 -15.57
CA MET A 84 -7.19 -0.76 -14.21
C MET A 84 -6.02 0.22 -14.20
N LEU A 85 -5.41 0.47 -15.37
CA LEU A 85 -4.36 1.46 -15.53
C LEU A 85 -4.78 2.86 -15.02
N PRO A 86 -6.01 3.36 -15.27
CA PRO A 86 -6.45 4.64 -14.71
C PRO A 86 -6.47 4.66 -13.18
N ALA A 87 -6.85 3.55 -12.53
CA ALA A 87 -6.86 3.45 -11.07
C ALA A 87 -5.45 3.64 -10.49
N VAL A 88 -4.48 2.92 -11.06
CA VAL A 88 -3.09 2.97 -10.63
C VAL A 88 -2.53 4.38 -10.78
N ILE A 89 -2.77 5.03 -11.92
CA ILE A 89 -2.27 6.38 -12.19
C ILE A 89 -2.90 7.41 -11.24
N ILE A 90 -4.23 7.36 -11.05
CA ILE A 90 -4.93 8.31 -10.17
C ILE A 90 -4.45 8.14 -8.72
N ILE A 91 -4.39 6.91 -8.21
CA ILE A 91 -3.94 6.65 -6.84
C ILE A 91 -2.49 7.09 -6.66
N ALA A 92 -1.60 6.77 -7.61
CA ALA A 92 -0.20 7.19 -7.56
C ALA A 92 -0.04 8.71 -7.55
N PHE A 93 -0.80 9.41 -8.38
CA PHE A 93 -0.77 10.87 -8.44
C PHE A 93 -1.16 11.51 -7.10
N PHE A 94 -2.28 11.07 -6.51
CA PHE A 94 -2.70 11.57 -5.20
C PHE A 94 -1.73 11.18 -4.09
N PHE A 95 -1.16 9.98 -4.14
CA PHE A 95 -0.15 9.53 -3.19
C PHE A 95 1.09 10.44 -3.19
N VAL A 96 1.61 10.77 -4.38
CA VAL A 96 2.74 11.70 -4.52
C VAL A 96 2.41 13.05 -3.88
N ILE A 97 1.22 13.62 -4.15
CA ILE A 97 0.78 14.88 -3.53
C ILE A 97 0.74 14.75 -2.00
N GLY A 98 0.21 13.64 -1.48
CA GLY A 98 0.13 13.38 -0.03
C GLY A 98 1.49 13.31 0.64
N GLN A 99 2.41 12.57 0.03
CA GLN A 99 3.77 12.40 0.52
C GLN A 99 4.50 13.75 0.61
N TYR A 100 4.43 14.56 -0.46
CA TYR A 100 5.07 15.87 -0.46
C TYR A 100 4.37 16.86 0.48
N ALA A 101 3.04 16.78 0.62
CA ALA A 101 2.32 17.57 1.63
C ALA A 101 2.79 17.20 3.04
N ALA A 102 3.00 15.92 3.34
CA ALA A 102 3.52 15.47 4.63
C ALA A 102 4.90 16.04 4.94
N PHE A 103 5.79 16.08 3.94
CA PHE A 103 7.11 16.68 4.08
C PHE A 103 7.08 18.18 4.47
N LEU A 104 5.98 18.90 4.18
CA LEU A 104 5.82 20.30 4.60
C LEU A 104 5.55 20.43 6.11
N PHE A 105 4.94 19.42 6.72
CA PHE A 105 4.55 19.42 8.14
C PHE A 105 5.57 18.72 9.04
N MET A 106 6.44 17.89 8.48
CA MET A 106 7.48 17.19 9.22
C MET A 106 8.47 18.18 9.85
N SER A 107 8.94 17.82 11.05
CA SER A 107 10.01 18.58 11.67
C SER A 107 11.24 18.57 10.76
N LYS A 108 11.85 19.74 10.51
CA LYS A 108 13.07 19.89 9.70
C LYS A 108 14.26 19.29 10.45
N THR A 109 14.24 17.97 10.57
CA THR A 109 15.31 17.21 11.19
C THR A 109 16.50 17.23 10.23
N PRO A 110 17.72 17.54 10.67
CA PRO A 110 18.88 17.66 9.79
C PRO A 110 19.22 16.37 9.03
N TYR A 111 18.69 15.23 9.48
CA TYR A 111 18.86 13.94 8.84
C TYR A 111 17.93 13.70 7.64
N PHE A 112 16.83 14.44 7.49
CA PHE A 112 15.85 14.21 6.43
C PHE A 112 16.27 14.94 5.15
N ASN A 113 16.97 14.25 4.25
CA ASN A 113 17.25 14.79 2.92
C ASN A 113 16.01 14.66 2.01
N ILE A 114 15.05 15.56 2.20
CA ILE A 114 13.75 15.57 1.50
C ILE A 114 13.92 15.92 0.01
N SER A 115 15.07 16.44 -0.40
CA SER A 115 15.28 17.05 -1.71
C SER A 115 16.25 16.24 -2.57
N GLY A 116 15.71 15.35 -3.40
CA GLY A 116 16.48 14.65 -4.42
C GLY A 116 15.59 13.97 -5.48
N PRO A 117 16.10 13.73 -6.69
CA PRO A 117 15.39 12.95 -7.71
C PRO A 117 15.06 11.52 -7.21
N ASP A 118 15.89 10.98 -6.31
CA ASP A 118 15.70 9.66 -5.73
C ASP A 118 14.44 9.59 -4.86
N THR A 119 14.19 10.61 -4.04
CA THR A 119 12.98 10.73 -3.22
C THR A 119 11.73 10.82 -4.08
N PHE A 120 11.79 11.57 -5.18
CA PHE A 120 10.68 11.66 -6.13
C PHE A 120 10.39 10.31 -6.78
N LEU A 121 11.43 9.66 -7.31
CA LEU A 121 11.30 8.37 -7.98
C LEU A 121 10.76 7.29 -7.03
N TRP A 122 11.30 7.23 -5.82
CA TRP A 122 10.82 6.33 -4.77
C TRP A 122 9.34 6.57 -4.44
N THR A 123 8.94 7.84 -4.30
CA THR A 123 7.54 8.20 -4.01
C THR A 123 6.61 7.77 -5.15
N VAL A 124 7.02 7.96 -6.40
CA VAL A 124 6.24 7.52 -7.57
C VAL A 124 6.12 6.00 -7.60
N ILE A 125 7.21 5.27 -7.38
CA ILE A 125 7.21 3.79 -7.35
C ILE A 125 6.26 3.29 -6.26
N LEU A 126 6.33 3.88 -5.06
CA LEU A 126 5.48 3.51 -3.93
C LEU A 126 4.00 3.82 -4.20
N GLY A 127 3.69 4.97 -4.77
CA GLY A 127 2.33 5.35 -5.16
C GLY A 127 1.75 4.45 -6.26
N VAL A 128 2.55 4.10 -7.27
CA VAL A 128 2.18 3.12 -8.30
C VAL A 128 1.91 1.77 -7.66
N TRP A 129 2.76 1.33 -6.73
CA TRP A 129 2.56 0.06 -6.05
C TRP A 129 1.29 0.07 -5.18
N ALA A 130 0.97 1.16 -4.48
CA ALA A 130 -0.31 1.30 -3.77
C ALA A 130 -1.51 1.14 -4.72
N GLY A 131 -1.43 1.69 -5.92
CA GLY A 131 -2.40 1.46 -6.99
C GLY A 131 -2.47 -0.01 -7.46
N VAL A 132 -1.33 -0.69 -7.55
CA VAL A 132 -1.26 -2.14 -7.87
C VAL A 132 -1.88 -2.98 -6.75
N VAL A 133 -1.67 -2.63 -5.48
CA VAL A 133 -2.33 -3.29 -4.34
C VAL A 133 -3.84 -3.14 -4.45
N TYR A 134 -4.34 -1.96 -4.84
CA TYR A 134 -5.76 -1.78 -5.14
C TYR A 134 -6.22 -2.71 -6.25
N TRP A 135 -5.49 -2.75 -7.36
CA TRP A 135 -5.81 -3.62 -8.47
C TRP A 135 -5.89 -5.11 -8.05
N LEU A 136 -4.94 -5.58 -7.25
CA LEU A 136 -4.84 -6.98 -6.81
C LEU A 136 -5.94 -7.39 -5.82
N LEU A 137 -6.43 -6.46 -4.99
CA LEU A 137 -7.29 -6.75 -3.85
C LEU A 137 -8.71 -6.17 -3.94
N GLN A 138 -9.02 -5.33 -4.94
CA GLN A 138 -10.34 -4.69 -5.07
C GLN A 138 -11.52 -5.66 -5.15
N ASP A 139 -11.32 -6.85 -5.73
CA ASP A 139 -12.37 -7.87 -5.85
C ASP A 139 -12.77 -8.43 -4.47
N GLY A 140 -11.90 -8.22 -3.47
CA GLY A 140 -12.16 -8.55 -2.07
C GLY A 140 -13.06 -7.55 -1.34
N ILE A 141 -13.30 -6.37 -1.93
CA ILE A 141 -14.13 -5.31 -1.34
C ILE A 141 -15.61 -5.62 -1.62
N ASP A 142 -16.50 -5.29 -0.68
CA ASP A 142 -17.93 -5.48 -0.85
C ASP A 142 -18.49 -4.70 -2.05
N THR A 143 -19.25 -5.39 -2.90
CA THR A 143 -19.96 -4.78 -4.04
C THR A 143 -21.13 -3.90 -3.60
N GLY A 144 -21.68 -4.10 -2.40
CA GLY A 144 -22.75 -3.28 -1.83
C GLY A 144 -22.28 -1.97 -1.21
N TYR A 145 -20.96 -1.71 -1.14
CA TYR A 145 -20.43 -0.48 -0.58
C TYR A 145 -20.54 0.69 -1.56
N THR A 146 -20.91 1.86 -1.02
CA THR A 146 -20.81 3.14 -1.73
C THR A 146 -19.35 3.47 -2.09
N PRO A 147 -19.09 4.35 -3.08
CA PRO A 147 -17.72 4.77 -3.43
C PRO A 147 -16.90 5.27 -2.24
N VAL A 148 -17.54 6.00 -1.33
CA VAL A 148 -16.91 6.50 -0.11
C VAL A 148 -16.53 5.33 0.80
N GLN A 149 -17.46 4.42 1.08
CA GLN A 149 -17.18 3.25 1.92
C GLN A 149 -16.08 2.36 1.35
N ARG A 150 -16.05 2.14 0.03
CA ARG A 150 -14.98 1.38 -0.63
C ARG A 150 -13.62 2.03 -0.46
N SER A 151 -13.56 3.35 -0.66
CA SER A 151 -12.32 4.13 -0.56
C SER A 151 -11.80 4.17 0.89
N VAL A 152 -12.69 4.40 1.86
CA VAL A 152 -12.33 4.43 3.29
C VAL A 152 -11.93 3.05 3.79
N PHE A 153 -12.68 2.00 3.43
CA PHE A 153 -12.35 0.63 3.82
C PHE A 153 -10.99 0.23 3.27
N PHE A 154 -10.75 0.46 1.98
CA PHE A 154 -9.48 0.06 1.38
C PHE A 154 -8.32 0.92 1.87
N GLY A 155 -8.41 2.24 1.73
CA GLY A 155 -7.32 3.14 2.10
C GLY A 155 -7.05 3.14 3.60
N GLY A 156 -8.10 3.10 4.43
CA GLY A 156 -7.97 3.13 5.89
C GLY A 156 -7.69 1.77 6.52
N VAL A 157 -8.43 0.73 6.14
CA VAL A 157 -8.34 -0.60 6.79
C VAL A 157 -7.35 -1.52 6.07
N VAL A 158 -7.47 -1.65 4.74
CA VAL A 158 -6.65 -2.60 3.98
C VAL A 158 -5.20 -2.15 3.92
N ILE A 159 -4.95 -0.93 3.44
CA ILE A 159 -3.60 -0.36 3.36
C ILE A 159 -3.26 0.42 4.63
N GLY A 160 -4.17 1.22 5.16
CA GLY A 160 -3.81 2.25 6.13
C GLY A 160 -3.33 1.71 7.48
N ILE A 161 -3.93 0.65 8.00
CA ILE A 161 -3.44 0.01 9.24
C ILE A 161 -2.02 -0.52 9.03
N ASP A 162 -1.77 -1.20 7.92
CA ASP A 162 -0.45 -1.75 7.58
C ASP A 162 0.58 -0.63 7.40
N TRP A 163 0.24 0.39 6.62
CA TRP A 163 1.10 1.53 6.34
C TRP A 163 1.43 2.36 7.59
N LEU A 164 0.46 2.55 8.49
CA LEU A 164 0.69 3.20 9.78
C LEU A 164 1.65 2.39 10.65
N LEU A 165 1.44 1.08 10.76
CA LEU A 165 2.34 0.20 11.51
C LEU A 165 3.76 0.21 10.93
N PHE A 166 3.88 0.15 9.61
CA PHE A 166 5.14 0.23 8.89
C PHE A 166 5.89 1.53 9.23
N ASN A 167 5.21 2.68 9.19
CA ASN A 167 5.84 3.97 9.48
C ASN A 167 6.22 4.11 10.96
N LEU A 168 5.41 3.58 11.89
CA LEU A 168 5.75 3.58 13.32
C LEU A 168 6.96 2.70 13.62
N PHE A 169 7.23 1.68 12.81
CA PHE A 169 8.38 0.79 12.97
C PHE A 169 9.71 1.55 12.87
N VAL A 170 9.75 2.68 12.15
CA VAL A 170 10.95 3.53 12.04
C VAL A 170 11.47 4.01 13.41
N LEU A 171 10.58 4.18 14.39
CA LEU A 171 10.91 4.66 15.74
C LEU A 171 11.78 3.67 16.51
N LEU A 172 11.85 2.40 16.08
CA LEU A 172 12.74 1.40 16.66
C LEU A 172 14.19 1.53 16.17
N PHE A 173 14.39 2.16 15.02
CA PHE A 173 15.71 2.28 14.38
C PHE A 173 16.29 3.68 14.44
N VAL A 174 15.42 4.70 14.46
CA VAL A 174 15.82 6.10 14.38
C VAL A 174 15.15 6.93 15.47
N ALA A 175 15.96 7.74 16.14
CA ALA A 175 15.47 8.76 17.06
C ALA A 175 14.86 9.93 16.27
N THR A 176 13.54 9.91 16.08
CA THR A 176 12.76 10.97 15.43
C THR A 176 11.51 11.29 16.26
N PRO A 177 10.95 12.51 16.21
CA PRO A 177 9.70 12.81 16.89
C PRO A 177 8.58 11.86 16.44
N VAL A 178 7.85 11.29 17.41
CA VAL A 178 6.77 10.31 17.15
C VAL A 178 5.69 10.86 16.20
N LEU A 179 5.47 12.18 16.22
CA LEU A 179 4.48 12.82 15.36
C LEU A 179 4.85 12.79 13.87
N ASP A 180 6.12 12.75 13.52
CA ASP A 180 6.57 12.80 12.12
C ASP A 180 6.10 11.57 11.33
N PRO A 181 6.40 10.31 11.72
CA PRO A 181 5.89 9.13 11.01
C PRO A 181 4.36 8.99 11.09
N VAL A 182 3.72 9.53 12.14
CA VAL A 182 2.25 9.52 12.26
C VAL A 182 1.61 10.47 11.23
N ILE A 183 2.10 11.70 11.12
CA ILE A 183 1.62 12.68 10.12
C ILE A 183 1.84 12.14 8.71
N LEU A 184 3.01 11.55 8.45
CA LEU A 184 3.32 10.92 7.17
C LEU A 184 2.32 9.82 6.82
N ALA A 185 2.08 8.89 7.74
CA ALA A 185 1.14 7.81 7.52
C ALA A 185 -0.28 8.35 7.28
N ILE A 186 -0.76 9.28 8.10
CA ILE A 186 -2.12 9.84 7.99
C ILE A 186 -2.32 10.53 6.63
N LEU A 187 -1.37 11.35 6.20
CA LEU A 187 -1.49 12.07 4.92
C LEU A 187 -1.42 11.12 3.73
N ASN A 188 -0.56 10.10 3.78
CA ASN A 188 -0.51 9.07 2.75
C ASN A 188 -1.82 8.29 2.67
N ILE A 189 -2.39 7.90 3.82
CA ILE A 189 -3.68 7.21 3.89
C ILE A 189 -4.80 8.10 3.33
N ALA A 190 -4.87 9.36 3.74
CA ALA A 190 -5.84 10.31 3.25
C ALA A 190 -5.74 10.50 1.73
N SER A 191 -4.53 10.58 1.20
CA SER A 191 -4.28 10.67 -0.24
C SER A 191 -4.69 9.42 -1.01
N ILE A 192 -4.43 8.22 -0.48
CA ILE A 192 -4.91 6.97 -1.10
C ILE A 192 -6.44 6.96 -1.12
N ILE A 193 -7.09 7.32 -0.02
CA ILE A 193 -8.56 7.41 0.06
C ILE A 193 -9.10 8.40 -0.98
N ALA A 194 -8.46 9.57 -1.11
CA ALA A 194 -8.86 10.58 -2.09
C ALA A 194 -8.71 10.10 -3.54
N GLY A 195 -7.56 9.53 -3.89
CA GLY A 195 -7.30 8.98 -5.23
C GLY A 195 -8.27 7.86 -5.60
N MET A 196 -8.55 6.96 -4.65
CA MET A 196 -9.55 5.93 -4.82
C MET A 196 -10.96 6.47 -5.00
N PHE A 197 -11.35 7.47 -4.20
CA PHE A 197 -12.68 8.06 -4.29
C PHE A 197 -12.91 8.69 -5.67
N VAL A 198 -11.91 9.41 -6.18
CA VAL A 198 -11.95 9.98 -7.54
C VAL A 198 -12.09 8.87 -8.59
N HIS A 199 -11.29 7.80 -8.48
CA HIS A 199 -11.41 6.66 -9.39
C HIS A 199 -12.80 6.01 -9.36
N GLU A 200 -13.33 5.74 -8.16
CA GLU A 200 -14.64 5.10 -8.00
C GLU A 200 -15.78 5.96 -8.53
N ARG A 201 -15.68 7.29 -8.38
CA ARG A 201 -16.63 8.24 -9.00
C ARG A 201 -16.59 8.19 -10.52
N ILE A 202 -15.40 8.25 -11.12
CA ILE A 202 -15.23 8.16 -12.58
C ILE A 202 -15.73 6.81 -13.10
N ARG A 203 -15.54 5.72 -12.34
CA ARG A 203 -16.03 4.39 -12.73
C ARG A 203 -17.56 4.34 -12.78
N LEU A 204 -18.25 4.97 -11.82
CA LEU A 204 -19.70 5.00 -11.78
C LEU A 204 -20.31 5.85 -12.90
N GLU A 205 -19.68 6.95 -13.31
CA GLU A 205 -20.17 7.78 -14.42
C GLU A 205 -20.08 7.10 -15.79
N LYS A 206 -19.27 6.04 -15.90
CA LYS A 206 -19.05 5.26 -17.14
C LYS A 206 -19.91 3.99 -17.22
N MET A 207 -20.69 3.66 -16.19
CA MET A 207 -21.61 2.51 -16.15
C MET A 207 -23.03 2.95 -16.43
#